data_AF-A0A966NWX7-F1
#
_entry.id   AF-A0A966NWX7-F1
#
_cell.length_a   1.000
_cell.length_b   1.000
_cell.length_c   1.000
_cell.angle_alpha   90.00
_cell.angle_beta   90.00
_cell.angle_gamma   90.00
#
_symmetry.space_group_name_H-M   'P 1'
#
loop_
_entity.id
_entity.type
_entity.pdbx_description
1 polymer ?
#
loop_
_entity_poly.entity_id
_entity_poly.type
_entity_poly.pdbx_seq_one_letter_code
_entity_poly.pdbx_strand_id
1 'polypeptide(L)' 'MSETTELHGGILLTSFGQQVLFVEKSRYVATMKKLVDDGFDMCCDLTAVDYLNAPNRTVPEGVVAERFEVVV' A
#
# COMPACT_ATOMS: atom_id res chain seq x y z
N MET A 1 14.47 10.58 -5.16
CA MET A 1 13.90 9.37 -4.54
C MET A 1 12.95 9.87 -3.47
N SER A 2 11.70 9.41 -3.47
CA SER A 2 10.71 9.82 -2.47
C SER A 2 11.19 9.42 -1.07
N GLU A 3 11.03 10.28 -0.08
CA GLU A 3 11.34 9.95 1.31
C GLU A 3 10.37 8.86 1.79
N THR A 4 10.93 7.79 2.36
CA THR A 4 10.17 6.66 2.88
C THR A 4 10.12 6.71 4.40
N THR A 5 8.95 6.47 4.98
CA THR A 5 8.72 6.39 6.43
C THR A 5 7.99 5.09 6.75
N GLU A 6 7.76 4.78 8.03
CA GLU A 6 7.01 3.62 8.48
C GLU A 6 5.68 4.04 9.11
N LEU A 7 4.60 3.34 8.78
CA LEU A 7 3.29 3.48 9.45
C LEU A 7 2.70 2.10 9.68
N HIS A 8 2.29 1.81 10.92
CA HIS A 8 1.74 0.51 11.32
C HIS A 8 2.61 -0.70 10.95
N GLY A 9 3.92 -0.48 10.75
CA GLY A 9 4.89 -1.46 10.26
C GLY A 9 4.82 -1.77 8.76
N GLY A 10 4.17 -0.93 7.97
CA GLY A 10 4.25 -0.90 6.51
C GLY A 10 5.09 0.29 6.04
N ILE A 11 5.53 0.23 4.79
CA ILE A 11 6.37 1.26 4.18
C ILE A 11 5.46 2.35 3.61
N LEU A 12 5.60 3.57 4.11
CA LEU A 12 4.82 4.74 3.71
C LEU A 12 5.67 5.65 2.81
N LEU A 13 5.10 6.09 1.68
CA LEU A 13 5.71 7.09 0.83
C LEU A 13 4.68 8.03 0.22
N THR A 14 5.17 9.11 -0.37
CA THR A 14 4.34 10.01 -1.20
C THR A 14 4.49 9.68 -2.68
N SER A 15 3.38 9.36 -3.34
CA SER A 15 3.28 9.12 -4.78
C SER A 15 2.21 10.03 -5.37
N PHE A 16 2.55 10.83 -6.39
CA PHE A 16 1.63 11.78 -7.02
C PHE A 16 0.85 12.69 -6.04
N GLY A 17 1.48 13.08 -4.92
CA GLY A 17 0.86 13.92 -3.89
C GLY A 17 -0.02 13.18 -2.88
N GLN A 18 -0.08 11.86 -2.95
CA GLN A 18 -0.85 11.00 -2.04
C GLN A 18 0.07 10.13 -1.19
N GLN A 19 -0.33 9.87 0.05
CA GLN A 19 0.34 8.88 0.90
C GLN A 19 -0.09 7.47 0.48
N VAL A 20 0.89 6.60 0.21
CA VAL A 20 0.68 5.19 -0.16
C VAL A 20 1.40 4.31 0.84
N LEU A 21 0.64 3.45 1.52
CA LEU A 21 1.14 2.50 2.49
C LEU A 21 1.25 1.10 1.88
N PHE A 22 2.47 0.60 1.73
CA PHE A 22 2.73 -0.75 1.24
C PHE A 22 2.66 -1.74 2.40
N VAL A 23 1.76 -2.72 2.29
CA VAL A 23 1.45 -3.68 3.36
C VAL A 23 1.52 -5.10 2.80
N GLU A 24 2.20 -5.99 3.51
CA GLU A 24 2.16 -7.41 3.16
C GLU A 24 0.74 -7.98 3.27
N LYS A 25 0.39 -8.87 2.35
CA LYS A 25 -0.91 -9.56 2.32
C LYS A 25 -1.29 -10.18 3.67
N SER A 26 -0.33 -10.79 4.36
CA SER A 26 -0.54 -11.43 5.67
C SER A 26 -1.01 -10.45 6.75
N ARG A 27 -0.73 -9.16 6.58
CA ARG A 27 -1.00 -8.09 7.55
C ARG A 27 -2.12 -7.14 7.13
N TYR A 28 -2.61 -7.24 5.91
CA TYR A 28 -3.61 -6.33 5.33
C TYR A 28 -4.78 -6.04 6.28
N VAL A 29 -5.48 -7.08 6.77
CA VAL A 29 -6.65 -6.92 7.65
C VAL A 29 -6.26 -6.28 9.00
N ALA A 30 -5.09 -6.60 9.54
CA ALA A 30 -4.62 -6.00 10.79
C ALA A 30 -4.30 -4.53 10.62
N THR A 31 -3.69 -4.14 9.50
CA THR A 31 -3.42 -2.72 9.18
C THR A 31 -4.71 -1.95 8.96
N MET A 32 -5.68 -2.50 8.22
CA MET A 32 -6.98 -1.84 8.02
C MET A 32 -7.68 -1.54 9.34
N LYS A 33 -7.63 -2.46 10.32
CA LYS A 33 -8.19 -2.19 11.66
C LYS A 33 -7.51 -1.02 12.36
N LYS A 34 -6.19 -0.92 12.29
CA LYS A 34 -5.46 0.22 12.86
C LYS A 34 -5.81 1.53 12.15
N LEU A 35 -6.04 1.50 10.84
CA LEU A 35 -6.51 2.69 10.11
C LEU A 35 -7.92 3.08 10.55
N VAL A 36 -8.80 2.13 10.81
CA VAL A 36 -10.11 2.43 11.43
C VAL A 36 -9.92 3.07 12.81
N ASP A 37 -9.02 2.52 13.64
CA ASP A 37 -8.70 3.12 14.95
C ASP A 37 -8.12 4.54 14.84
N ASP A 38 -7.44 4.86 13.74
CA ASP A 38 -6.92 6.20 13.42
C ASP A 38 -7.99 7.16 12.85
N GLY A 39 -9.23 6.68 12.62
CA GLY A 39 -10.36 7.49 12.15
C GLY A 39 -10.68 7.37 10.65
N PHE A 40 -10.13 6.37 9.95
CA PHE A 40 -10.55 6.07 8.58
C PHE A 40 -11.86 5.25 8.56
N ASP A 41 -12.99 5.94 8.67
CA ASP A 41 -14.33 5.32 8.78
C ASP A 41 -14.98 4.96 7.43
N MET A 42 -14.39 5.36 6.31
CA MET A 42 -14.94 5.12 4.97
C MET A 42 -13.87 4.61 3.99
N CYS A 43 -14.20 3.54 3.28
CA CYS A 43 -13.46 3.04 2.12
C CYS A 43 -14.07 3.65 0.85
N CYS A 44 -13.40 4.64 0.25
CA CYS A 44 -13.91 5.34 -0.92
C CYS A 44 -13.87 4.49 -2.20
N ASP A 45 -12.82 3.68 -2.35
CA ASP A 45 -12.62 2.80 -3.51
C ASP A 45 -11.85 1.55 -3.10
N LEU A 46 -11.97 0.48 -3.89
CA LEU A 46 -11.21 -0.75 -3.74
C LEU A 46 -10.88 -1.31 -5.13
N THR A 47 -9.62 -1.19 -5.52
CA THR A 47 -9.15 -1.56 -6.86
C THR A 47 -8.29 -2.83 -6.80
N ALA A 48 -8.63 -3.82 -7.63
CA ALA A 48 -7.75 -4.95 -7.92
C ALA A 48 -6.89 -4.63 -9.16
N VAL A 49 -5.59 -4.86 -9.08
CA VAL A 49 -4.64 -4.58 -10.17
C VAL A 49 -3.95 -5.87 -10.61
N ASP A 50 -3.88 -6.12 -11.93
CA ASP A 50 -3.02 -7.16 -12.53
C ASP A 50 -1.87 -6.49 -13.29
N TYR A 51 -0.65 -6.68 -12.80
CA TYR A 51 0.57 -6.15 -13.37
C TYR A 51 1.21 -7.06 -14.43
N LEU A 52 0.47 -8.00 -15.03
CA LEU A 52 0.97 -8.90 -16.09
C LEU A 52 1.77 -8.16 -17.18
N ASN A 53 1.31 -6.98 -17.61
CA ASN A 53 1.95 -6.18 -18.65
C ASN A 53 2.88 -5.07 -18.11
N ALA A 54 3.09 -5.01 -16.79
CA ALA A 54 3.96 -4.05 -16.13
C ALA A 54 4.82 -4.69 -15.02
N PRO A 55 5.58 -5.77 -15.32
CA PRO A 55 6.33 -6.53 -14.31
C PRO A 55 7.50 -5.75 -13.69
N ASN A 56 8.02 -4.74 -14.38
CA ASN A 56 9.17 -3.94 -13.95
C ASN A 56 8.74 -2.58 -13.34
N ARG A 57 7.52 -2.47 -12.81
CA ARG A 57 7.08 -1.24 -12.15
C ARG A 57 7.94 -0.95 -10.91
N THR A 58 8.16 0.33 -10.63
CA THR A 58 8.94 0.74 -9.46
C THR A 58 8.17 0.48 -8.18
N VAL A 59 8.82 -0.17 -7.21
CA VAL A 59 8.38 -0.28 -5.82
C VAL A 59 9.51 0.18 -4.88
N PRO A 60 9.17 0.54 -3.64
CA PRO A 60 10.18 0.92 -2.65
C PRO A 60 11.13 -0.23 -2.33
N GLU A 61 12.33 0.12 -1.87
CA GLU A 61 13.24 -0.85 -1.28
C GLU A 61 12.56 -1.58 -0.12
N GLY A 62 12.71 -2.91 -0.06
CA GLY A 62 12.05 -3.75 0.94
C GLY A 62 10.62 -4.19 0.59
N VAL A 63 10.02 -3.68 -0.49
CA VAL A 63 8.72 -4.16 -1.00
C VAL A 63 8.95 -5.17 -2.11
N VAL A 64 8.35 -6.36 -1.98
CA VAL A 64 8.33 -7.36 -3.05
C VAL A 64 7.20 -7.02 -4.02
N ALA A 65 7.53 -6.92 -5.31
CA ALA A 65 6.56 -6.68 -6.37
C ALA A 65 5.70 -7.95 -6.61
N GLU A 66 4.40 -7.86 -6.34
CA GLU A 66 3.43 -8.90 -6.65
C GLU A 66 2.76 -8.65 -8.01
N ARG A 67 2.35 -9.72 -8.70
CA ARG A 67 1.57 -9.61 -9.94
C ARG A 67 0.18 -9.04 -9.67
N PHE A 68 -0.45 -9.47 -8.58
CA PHE A 68 -1.78 -9.02 -8.20
C PHE A 68 -1.72 -8.21 -6.92
N GLU A 69 -2.37 -7.07 -6.92
CA GLU A 69 -2.46 -6.19 -5.75
C GLU A 69 -3.90 -5.74 -5.51
N VAL A 70 -4.17 -5.42 -4.24
CA VAL A 70 -5.40 -4.75 -3.81
C VAL A 70 -4.98 -3.37 -3.29
N VAL A 71 -5.56 -2.33 -3.88
CA VAL A 71 -5.32 -0.92 -3.53
C VAL A 71 -6.60 -0.33 -2.98
N VAL A 72 -6.51 0.34 -1.84
CA VAL A 72 -7.60 0.97 -1.08
C VAL A 72 -7.18 2.35 -0.62
#